data_AF-A0A955RX07-F1
#
_entry.id   AF-A0A955RX07-F1
#
_cell.length_a   1.000
_cell.length_b   1.000
_cell.length_c   1.000
_cell.angle_alpha   90.00
_cell.angle_beta   90.00
_cell.angle_gamma   90.00
#
_symmetry.space_group_name_H-M   'P 1'
#
loop_
_entity.id
_entity.type
_entity.pdbx_description
1 polymer ?
#
loop_
_entity_poly.entity_id
_entity_poly.type
_entity_poly.pdbx_seq_one_letter_code
_entity_poly.pdbx_strand_id
1 'polypeptide(L)'
;TNSVKDIFVYDLELQTIERVSVDDGGDEGNNHSQYPTISDDGRYVVFQSAATNLVASDTNNLIDIFLHDRNTDTTTRLSLDSADGESDGHSLYPAISGDGQFVAFNSVATDLVADDTNGVGDVFLRNLNTDTTTRISVHTDGSEATGRSEHPSIDEIGRYIAYESEASDLVDGDTNGYRDVFVRDTHLNVTQRVSVSSTGAEGNNISGDTVDKPNGRLSANGQYVAFKSRASNLVDGDTNGIVDVFVYDRQTGQTARVSTDSLGSEANDASYYPSISDDGRYIGFWSYATNLVNGDTNGVGDVFVYDRDSLTPTLTPTGTPAITAAPSSSSTVTLSQNTSSPTEVTISTSAGDVYVRCENVTTGGDLTVQVYNTPPGQLTDGFTILPTNFDLSTSDVVCDYITVCLPYSTEEANAVGLAEGDLQLWHFMSNWQNVTSTIDTLNDRACGAVEELSPFVIGVNTSVTGIPTSTTNTSTPSSLPNTGINAPTFALLFGGLVVLAGGFYLIVQPKSKS
;
A
#
# COMPACT_ATOMS: atom_id res chain seq x y z
N THR A 1 -32.42 -6.92 23.29
CA THR A 1 -31.54 -7.94 22.70
C THR A 1 -32.40 -8.86 21.87
N ASN A 2 -32.35 -8.66 20.57
CA ASN A 2 -33.07 -9.36 19.51
C ASN A 2 -32.61 -10.82 19.26
N SER A 3 -31.61 -11.32 19.98
CA SER A 3 -31.01 -12.67 19.82
C SER A 3 -30.38 -12.93 18.43
N VAL A 4 -30.06 -11.87 17.69
CA VAL A 4 -29.33 -11.92 16.42
C VAL A 4 -28.01 -11.14 16.54
N LYS A 5 -27.26 -11.05 15.44
CA LYS A 5 -26.00 -10.27 15.41
C LYS A 5 -26.35 -8.81 15.21
N ASP A 6 -25.74 -7.94 16.00
CA ASP A 6 -25.88 -6.48 15.94
C ASP A 6 -24.50 -5.84 15.72
N ILE A 7 -24.49 -4.58 15.31
CA ILE A 7 -23.27 -3.77 15.21
C ILE A 7 -23.18 -2.85 16.42
N PHE A 8 -21.99 -2.81 17.03
CA PHE A 8 -21.67 -1.93 18.14
C PHE A 8 -20.39 -1.16 17.86
N VAL A 9 -20.34 0.08 18.36
CA VAL A 9 -19.13 0.91 18.44
C VAL A 9 -18.69 0.96 19.88
N TYR A 10 -17.38 0.75 20.10
CA TYR A 10 -16.75 0.97 21.40
C TYR A 10 -15.84 2.19 21.32
N ASP A 11 -16.20 3.23 22.05
CA ASP A 11 -15.39 4.43 22.17
C ASP A 11 -14.31 4.21 23.23
N LEU A 12 -13.03 4.30 22.83
CA LEU A 12 -11.90 4.06 23.73
C LEU A 12 -11.66 5.19 24.73
N GLU A 13 -12.00 6.42 24.38
CA GLU A 13 -11.82 7.61 25.22
C GLU A 13 -12.93 7.69 26.27
N LEU A 14 -14.17 7.50 25.82
CA LEU A 14 -15.36 7.54 26.67
C LEU A 14 -15.61 6.22 27.39
N GLN A 15 -15.00 5.11 26.93
CA GLN A 15 -15.23 3.75 27.41
C GLN A 15 -16.70 3.33 27.35
N THR A 16 -17.40 3.76 26.31
CA THR A 16 -18.83 3.51 26.10
C THR A 16 -19.06 2.54 24.95
N ILE A 17 -20.09 1.70 25.08
CA ILE A 17 -20.59 0.85 24.00
C ILE A 17 -21.92 1.42 23.52
N GLU A 18 -22.03 1.58 22.20
CA GLU A 18 -23.20 2.07 21.50
C GLU A 18 -23.63 1.03 20.46
N ARG A 19 -24.92 0.73 20.34
CA ARG A 19 -25.43 -0.07 19.21
C ARG A 19 -25.78 0.88 18.07
N VAL A 20 -25.26 0.59 16.88
CA VAL A 20 -25.47 1.40 15.67
C VAL A 20 -26.31 0.69 14.60
N SER A 21 -26.59 -0.61 14.76
CA SER A 21 -27.61 -1.32 13.98
C SER A 21 -29.03 -1.05 14.51
N VAL A 22 -29.43 0.23 14.45
CA VAL A 22 -30.72 0.75 14.93
C VAL A 22 -31.40 1.58 13.84
N ASP A 23 -32.71 1.79 13.97
CA ASP A 23 -33.42 2.79 13.16
C ASP A 23 -33.25 4.22 13.74
N ASP A 24 -33.83 5.23 13.08
CA ASP A 24 -33.80 6.64 13.52
C ASP A 24 -34.48 6.89 14.89
N GLY A 25 -35.27 5.92 15.37
CA GLY A 25 -35.89 5.93 16.70
C GLY A 25 -35.01 5.29 17.78
N GLY A 26 -33.89 4.66 17.39
CA GLY A 26 -33.01 3.89 18.26
C GLY A 26 -33.48 2.45 18.52
N ASP A 27 -34.50 1.97 17.80
CA ASP A 27 -34.99 0.60 17.94
C ASP A 27 -34.02 -0.38 17.24
N GLU A 28 -33.72 -1.50 17.89
CA GLU A 28 -32.79 -2.51 17.35
C GLU A 28 -33.32 -3.19 16.08
N GLY A 29 -32.43 -3.48 15.13
CA GLY A 29 -32.76 -4.27 13.95
C GLY A 29 -33.39 -5.63 14.29
N ASN A 30 -34.32 -6.11 13.48
CA ASN A 30 -35.07 -7.34 13.71
C ASN A 30 -34.38 -8.59 13.13
N ASN A 31 -33.20 -8.46 12.55
CA ASN A 31 -32.43 -9.53 11.92
C ASN A 31 -30.91 -9.23 11.96
N HIS A 32 -30.08 -10.15 11.46
CA HIS A 32 -28.63 -10.04 11.56
C HIS A 32 -28.06 -8.84 10.79
N SER A 33 -27.24 -8.04 11.48
CA SER A 33 -26.30 -7.07 10.90
C SER A 33 -24.86 -7.57 11.05
N GLN A 34 -24.03 -7.40 10.02
CA GLN A 34 -22.67 -7.96 9.95
C GLN A 34 -21.70 -7.07 9.18
N TYR A 35 -20.41 -7.41 9.25
CA TYR A 35 -19.32 -6.78 8.50
C TYR A 35 -19.29 -5.24 8.60
N PRO A 36 -19.23 -4.67 9.81
CA PRO A 36 -19.19 -3.23 9.96
C PRO A 36 -17.81 -2.67 9.58
N THR A 37 -17.83 -1.44 9.07
CA THR A 37 -16.66 -0.59 8.80
C THR A 37 -17.00 0.84 9.26
N ILE A 38 -15.98 1.65 9.55
CA ILE A 38 -16.16 2.97 10.16
C ILE A 38 -15.22 4.02 9.53
N SER A 39 -15.71 5.25 9.35
CA SER A 39 -14.89 6.40 8.92
C SER A 39 -13.87 6.78 9.98
N ASP A 40 -12.83 7.51 9.61
CA ASP A 40 -11.68 7.80 10.49
C ASP A 40 -12.07 8.74 11.65
N ASP A 41 -13.04 9.62 11.43
CA ASP A 41 -13.64 10.46 12.47
C ASP A 41 -14.60 9.69 13.40
N GLY A 42 -14.88 8.42 13.07
CA GLY A 42 -15.80 7.57 13.81
C GLY A 42 -17.28 7.92 13.61
N ARG A 43 -17.63 8.85 12.72
CA ARG A 43 -19.00 9.34 12.55
C ARG A 43 -19.89 8.35 11.80
N TYR A 44 -19.41 7.84 10.68
CA TYR A 44 -20.19 6.98 9.79
C TYR A 44 -19.83 5.52 10.01
N VAL A 45 -20.81 4.71 10.36
CA VAL A 45 -20.65 3.25 10.45
C VAL A 45 -21.45 2.60 9.34
N VAL A 46 -20.78 1.89 8.45
CA VAL A 46 -21.42 1.17 7.34
C VAL A 46 -21.43 -0.32 7.65
N PHE A 47 -22.54 -0.99 7.38
CA PHE A 47 -22.70 -2.42 7.63
C PHE A 47 -23.72 -3.03 6.68
N GLN A 48 -23.66 -4.35 6.48
CA GLN A 48 -24.73 -5.06 5.79
C GLN A 48 -25.77 -5.54 6.80
N SER A 49 -27.04 -5.58 6.42
CA SER A 49 -28.12 -6.05 7.30
C SER A 49 -29.23 -6.76 6.53
N ALA A 50 -29.77 -7.81 7.15
CA ALA A 50 -30.99 -8.51 6.69
C ALA A 50 -32.26 -7.99 7.41
N ALA A 51 -32.14 -6.88 8.15
CA ALA A 51 -33.19 -6.35 9.02
C ALA A 51 -34.12 -5.41 8.26
N THR A 52 -35.41 -5.72 8.24
CA THR A 52 -36.43 -5.00 7.46
C THR A 52 -37.01 -3.77 8.17
N ASN A 53 -36.43 -3.37 9.32
CA ASN A 53 -36.95 -2.32 10.17
C ASN A 53 -35.93 -1.21 10.47
N LEU A 54 -34.74 -1.26 9.88
CA LEU A 54 -33.76 -0.18 10.04
C LEU A 54 -34.18 1.08 9.26
N VAL A 55 -34.85 0.88 8.12
CA VAL A 55 -35.41 1.96 7.29
C VAL A 55 -36.81 1.52 6.84
N ALA A 56 -37.81 2.39 6.97
CA ALA A 56 -39.21 2.02 6.71
C ALA A 56 -39.51 1.65 5.23
N SER A 57 -38.70 2.12 4.29
CA SER A 57 -38.79 1.80 2.87
C SER A 57 -38.09 0.49 2.49
N ASP A 58 -37.54 -0.24 3.45
CA ASP A 58 -36.88 -1.52 3.22
C ASP A 58 -37.88 -2.69 3.24
N THR A 59 -38.29 -3.12 2.05
CA THR A 59 -39.37 -4.11 1.85
C THR A 59 -39.01 -5.27 0.93
N ASN A 60 -37.83 -5.26 0.32
CA ASN A 60 -37.36 -6.27 -0.62
C ASN A 60 -36.99 -7.63 0.04
N ASN A 61 -36.80 -7.68 1.38
CA ASN A 61 -36.30 -8.84 2.13
C ASN A 61 -34.92 -9.34 1.67
N LEU A 62 -34.08 -8.43 1.18
CA LEU A 62 -32.72 -8.71 0.77
C LEU A 62 -31.74 -8.31 1.89
N ILE A 63 -30.45 -8.49 1.61
CA ILE A 63 -29.39 -7.98 2.47
C ILE A 63 -28.93 -6.71 1.81
N ASP A 64 -28.96 -5.62 2.55
CA ASP A 64 -28.69 -4.28 2.07
C ASP A 64 -27.53 -3.65 2.83
N ILE A 65 -26.91 -2.64 2.22
CA ILE A 65 -25.87 -1.83 2.85
C ILE A 65 -26.54 -0.65 3.53
N PHE A 66 -26.27 -0.49 4.82
CA PHE A 66 -26.75 0.61 5.63
C PHE A 66 -25.60 1.44 6.15
N LEU A 67 -25.82 2.75 6.31
CA LEU A 67 -24.94 3.68 6.98
C LEU A 67 -25.69 4.29 8.17
N HIS A 68 -25.07 4.21 9.35
CA HIS A 68 -25.51 4.92 10.53
C HIS A 68 -24.62 6.14 10.77
N ASP A 69 -25.22 7.33 10.76
CA ASP A 69 -24.56 8.60 11.10
C ASP A 69 -24.75 8.85 12.60
N ARG A 70 -23.66 8.66 13.36
CA ARG A 70 -23.64 8.78 14.82
C ARG A 70 -23.78 10.21 15.32
N ASN A 71 -23.66 11.22 14.46
CA ASN A 71 -23.90 12.62 14.85
C ASN A 71 -25.38 13.00 14.78
N THR A 72 -26.14 12.38 13.88
CA THR A 72 -27.56 12.67 13.67
C THR A 72 -28.48 11.56 14.17
N ASP A 73 -27.93 10.44 14.61
CA ASP A 73 -28.65 9.22 15.01
C ASP A 73 -29.59 8.73 13.89
N THR A 74 -29.12 8.79 12.64
CA THR A 74 -29.92 8.40 11.47
C THR A 74 -29.31 7.23 10.73
N THR A 75 -30.16 6.30 10.28
CA THR A 75 -29.76 5.15 9.48
C THR A 75 -30.32 5.26 8.06
N THR A 76 -29.44 5.18 7.06
CA THR A 76 -29.78 5.26 5.64
C THR A 76 -29.41 3.97 4.92
N ARG A 77 -30.23 3.54 3.96
CA ARG A 77 -29.91 2.43 3.05
C ARG A 77 -29.14 2.98 1.84
N LEU A 78 -28.00 2.40 1.52
CA LEU A 78 -27.08 2.84 0.46
C LEU A 78 -27.17 1.99 -0.82
N SER A 79 -27.61 0.73 -0.72
CA SER A 79 -27.81 -0.18 -1.86
C SER A 79 -29.15 0.08 -2.56
N LEU A 80 -29.28 1.25 -3.19
CA LEU A 80 -30.46 1.63 -3.95
C LEU A 80 -30.24 1.41 -5.44
N ASP A 81 -31.33 1.16 -6.17
CA ASP A 81 -31.32 1.12 -7.63
C ASP A 81 -30.97 2.50 -8.23
N SER A 82 -30.73 2.57 -9.54
CA SER A 82 -30.38 3.80 -10.26
C SER A 82 -31.46 4.91 -10.26
N ALA A 83 -32.66 4.62 -9.74
CA ALA A 83 -33.78 5.55 -9.54
C ALA A 83 -34.09 5.79 -8.05
N ASP A 84 -33.14 5.46 -7.15
CA ASP A 84 -33.25 5.55 -5.69
C ASP A 84 -34.35 4.65 -5.08
N GLY A 85 -34.73 3.59 -5.78
CA GLY A 85 -35.64 2.53 -5.33
C GLY A 85 -34.93 1.35 -4.67
N GLU A 86 -35.67 0.26 -4.44
CA GLU A 86 -35.09 -0.98 -3.90
C GLU A 86 -34.30 -1.70 -4.99
N SER A 87 -33.08 -2.13 -4.69
CA SER A 87 -32.34 -3.02 -5.59
C SER A 87 -32.96 -4.42 -5.63
N ASP A 88 -32.77 -5.13 -6.74
CA ASP A 88 -33.34 -6.46 -7.00
C ASP A 88 -32.48 -7.65 -6.51
N GLY A 89 -31.35 -7.39 -5.85
CA GLY A 89 -30.40 -8.40 -5.38
C GLY A 89 -29.64 -8.02 -4.11
N HIS A 90 -28.96 -8.99 -3.50
CA HIS A 90 -28.20 -8.79 -2.27
C HIS A 90 -26.96 -7.91 -2.48
N SER A 91 -26.73 -6.98 -1.55
CA SER A 91 -25.50 -6.20 -1.43
C SER A 91 -24.75 -6.58 -0.15
N LEU A 92 -23.44 -6.81 -0.27
CA LEU A 92 -22.60 -7.41 0.77
C LEU A 92 -21.25 -6.69 0.90
N TYR A 93 -20.55 -6.99 1.99
CA TYR A 93 -19.14 -6.63 2.25
C TYR A 93 -18.81 -5.14 2.01
N PRO A 94 -19.41 -4.21 2.76
CA PRO A 94 -19.14 -2.79 2.59
C PRO A 94 -17.75 -2.39 3.12
N ALA A 95 -17.18 -1.35 2.51
CA ALA A 95 -15.97 -0.65 2.90
C ALA A 95 -16.20 0.87 2.75
N ILE A 96 -15.93 1.67 3.78
CA ILE A 96 -16.06 3.13 3.74
C ILE A 96 -14.68 3.79 3.67
N SER A 97 -14.55 4.86 2.90
CA SER A 97 -13.35 5.69 2.86
C SER A 97 -13.10 6.37 4.21
N GLY A 98 -11.85 6.69 4.49
CA GLY A 98 -11.45 7.33 5.76
C GLY A 98 -12.16 8.67 5.99
N ASP A 99 -12.28 9.47 4.92
CA ASP A 99 -13.02 10.74 4.91
C ASP A 99 -14.56 10.59 4.98
N GLY A 100 -15.07 9.35 4.92
CA GLY A 100 -16.48 9.05 5.01
C GLY A 100 -17.32 9.52 3.82
N GLN A 101 -16.71 9.83 2.67
CA GLN A 101 -17.41 10.34 1.48
C GLN A 101 -17.79 9.23 0.48
N PHE A 102 -17.17 8.07 0.56
CA PHE A 102 -17.35 6.98 -0.40
C PHE A 102 -17.56 5.63 0.29
N VAL A 103 -18.47 4.82 -0.26
CA VAL A 103 -18.73 3.46 0.21
C VAL A 103 -18.61 2.48 -0.95
N ALA A 104 -17.62 1.60 -0.90
CA ALA A 104 -17.52 0.47 -1.81
C ALA A 104 -18.25 -0.75 -1.24
N PHE A 105 -18.90 -1.54 -2.08
CA PHE A 105 -19.57 -2.78 -1.68
C PHE A 105 -19.75 -3.66 -2.92
N ASN A 106 -19.97 -4.96 -2.74
CA ASN A 106 -20.35 -5.81 -3.87
C ASN A 106 -21.85 -6.07 -3.88
N SER A 107 -22.44 -6.27 -5.05
CA SER A 107 -23.85 -6.59 -5.19
C SER A 107 -24.10 -7.54 -6.35
N VAL A 108 -25.10 -8.41 -6.21
CA VAL A 108 -25.62 -9.27 -7.29
C VAL A 108 -26.87 -8.71 -7.96
N ALA A 109 -27.25 -7.49 -7.57
CA ALA A 109 -28.39 -6.79 -8.14
C ALA A 109 -28.05 -6.19 -9.51
N THR A 110 -29.02 -6.23 -10.42
CA THR A 110 -28.86 -5.82 -11.84
C THR A 110 -29.32 -4.39 -12.12
N ASP A 111 -29.75 -3.65 -11.09
CA ASP A 111 -30.42 -2.36 -11.23
C ASP A 111 -29.75 -1.19 -10.48
N LEU A 112 -28.62 -1.42 -9.81
CA LEU A 112 -27.83 -0.36 -9.16
C LEU A 112 -27.26 0.64 -10.17
N VAL A 113 -27.02 0.19 -11.40
CA VAL A 113 -26.65 1.01 -12.55
C VAL A 113 -27.41 0.51 -13.78
N ALA A 114 -27.68 1.39 -14.74
CA ALA A 114 -28.56 1.07 -15.86
C ALA A 114 -28.04 0.00 -16.84
N ASP A 115 -26.72 -0.23 -16.87
CA ASP A 115 -26.05 -1.11 -17.82
C ASP A 115 -25.39 -2.32 -17.10
N ASP A 116 -26.09 -2.89 -16.11
CA ASP A 116 -25.76 -4.20 -15.54
C ASP A 116 -26.38 -5.33 -16.36
N THR A 117 -25.54 -6.08 -17.06
CA THR A 117 -26.00 -7.08 -18.02
C THR A 117 -25.29 -8.41 -17.92
N ASN A 118 -24.25 -8.52 -17.09
CA ASN A 118 -23.44 -9.73 -16.96
C ASN A 118 -24.13 -10.82 -16.11
N GLY A 119 -25.10 -10.45 -15.25
CA GLY A 119 -25.81 -11.37 -14.37
C GLY A 119 -24.92 -12.02 -13.30
N VAL A 120 -23.79 -11.40 -12.95
CA VAL A 120 -22.88 -11.83 -11.88
C VAL A 120 -22.76 -10.75 -10.80
N GLY A 121 -22.09 -11.07 -9.69
CA GLY A 121 -21.84 -10.07 -8.65
C GLY A 121 -20.75 -9.09 -9.09
N ASP A 122 -20.97 -7.81 -8.83
CA ASP A 122 -20.06 -6.71 -9.19
C ASP A 122 -19.66 -5.89 -7.97
N VAL A 123 -18.58 -5.12 -8.09
CA VAL A 123 -18.17 -4.13 -7.09
C VAL A 123 -18.66 -2.76 -7.52
N PHE A 124 -19.27 -2.04 -6.58
CA PHE A 124 -19.83 -0.70 -6.77
C PHE A 124 -19.21 0.28 -5.79
N LEU A 125 -19.23 1.56 -6.15
CA LEU A 125 -18.86 2.69 -5.31
C LEU A 125 -20.04 3.67 -5.24
N ARG A 126 -20.55 3.92 -4.03
CA ARG A 126 -21.52 4.98 -3.73
C ARG A 126 -20.75 6.23 -3.29
N ASN A 127 -20.99 7.34 -3.98
CA ASN A 127 -20.56 8.66 -3.56
C ASN A 127 -21.67 9.29 -2.70
N LEU A 128 -21.37 9.55 -1.43
CA LEU A 128 -22.34 10.05 -0.45
C LEU A 128 -22.62 11.55 -0.59
N ASN A 129 -21.79 12.30 -1.32
CA ASN A 129 -22.03 13.72 -1.58
C ASN A 129 -22.99 13.96 -2.75
N THR A 130 -22.97 13.07 -3.73
CA THR A 130 -23.75 13.20 -4.97
C THR A 130 -24.89 12.21 -5.08
N ASP A 131 -24.98 11.26 -4.14
CA ASP A 131 -25.96 10.17 -4.17
C ASP A 131 -25.91 9.33 -5.45
N THR A 132 -24.70 9.10 -5.97
CA THR A 132 -24.49 8.35 -7.21
C THR A 132 -23.75 7.05 -6.96
N THR A 133 -24.20 5.98 -7.60
CA THR A 133 -23.54 4.67 -7.62
C THR A 133 -22.81 4.46 -8.95
N THR A 134 -21.60 3.90 -8.93
CA THR A 134 -20.81 3.58 -10.12
C THR A 134 -20.22 2.17 -10.01
N ARG A 135 -20.25 1.37 -11.09
CA ARG A 135 -19.58 0.07 -11.14
C ARG A 135 -18.07 0.26 -11.21
N ILE A 136 -17.34 -0.45 -10.35
CA ILE A 136 -15.88 -0.42 -10.21
C ILE A 136 -15.21 -1.59 -10.90
N SER A 137 -15.86 -2.77 -10.91
CA SER A 137 -15.42 -3.98 -11.61
C SER A 137 -15.60 -3.88 -13.12
N VAL A 138 -14.91 -2.91 -13.72
CA VAL A 138 -14.88 -2.66 -15.16
C VAL A 138 -13.45 -2.67 -15.67
N HIS A 139 -13.28 -2.99 -16.96
CA HIS A 139 -12.01 -2.82 -17.65
C HIS A 139 -11.62 -1.32 -17.69
N THR A 140 -10.36 -1.02 -18.04
CA THR A 140 -9.86 0.37 -18.16
C THR A 140 -10.67 1.21 -19.18
N ASP A 141 -11.22 0.59 -20.22
CA ASP A 141 -12.10 1.27 -21.20
C ASP A 141 -13.55 1.42 -20.75
N GLY A 142 -13.89 0.97 -19.54
CA GLY A 142 -15.23 1.03 -18.96
C GLY A 142 -16.15 -0.12 -19.34
N SER A 143 -15.68 -1.11 -20.10
CA SER A 143 -16.49 -2.31 -20.38
C SER A 143 -16.74 -3.15 -19.13
N GLU A 144 -17.94 -3.71 -19.03
CA GLU A 144 -18.39 -4.57 -17.95
C GLU A 144 -17.62 -5.89 -17.96
N ALA A 145 -17.10 -6.30 -16.80
CA ALA A 145 -16.41 -7.58 -16.63
C ALA A 145 -17.39 -8.75 -16.68
N THR A 146 -16.94 -9.90 -17.19
CA THR A 146 -17.79 -11.08 -17.36
C THR A 146 -17.80 -12.03 -16.15
N GLY A 147 -16.85 -11.88 -15.24
CA GLY A 147 -16.71 -12.71 -14.03
C GLY A 147 -17.12 -11.98 -12.76
N ARG A 148 -17.48 -12.76 -11.74
CA ARG A 148 -17.90 -12.25 -10.43
C ARG A 148 -16.76 -11.49 -9.75
N SER A 149 -17.06 -10.31 -9.21
CA SER A 149 -16.16 -9.47 -8.42
C SER A 149 -16.71 -9.26 -7.00
N GLU A 150 -15.84 -9.31 -5.99
CA GLU A 150 -16.26 -9.26 -4.58
C GLU A 150 -15.18 -8.71 -3.63
N HIS A 151 -15.58 -8.52 -2.37
CA HIS A 151 -14.71 -8.11 -1.25
C HIS A 151 -13.92 -6.80 -1.48
N PRO A 152 -14.60 -5.67 -1.71
CA PRO A 152 -13.89 -4.41 -1.89
C PRO A 152 -13.15 -3.95 -0.63
N SER A 153 -12.01 -3.31 -0.85
CA SER A 153 -11.30 -2.46 0.10
C SER A 153 -11.11 -1.10 -0.55
N ILE A 154 -11.18 -0.02 0.22
CA ILE A 154 -11.09 1.36 -0.28
C ILE A 154 -10.02 2.12 0.51
N ASP A 155 -9.33 3.05 -0.16
CA ASP A 155 -8.37 3.96 0.47
C ASP A 155 -9.06 5.15 1.20
N GLU A 156 -8.27 6.00 1.84
CA GLU A 156 -8.76 7.08 2.72
C GLU A 156 -9.69 8.07 2.01
N ILE A 157 -9.48 8.30 0.71
CA ILE A 157 -10.18 9.32 -0.08
C ILE A 157 -11.07 8.73 -1.18
N GLY A 158 -11.22 7.40 -1.25
CA GLY A 158 -12.00 6.71 -2.27
C GLY A 158 -11.44 6.75 -3.69
N ARG A 159 -10.13 6.97 -3.84
CA ARG A 159 -9.44 6.93 -5.13
C ARG A 159 -9.11 5.51 -5.56
N TYR A 160 -8.61 4.69 -4.65
CA TYR A 160 -8.18 3.32 -4.94
C TYR A 160 -9.15 2.33 -4.32
N ILE A 161 -9.67 1.41 -5.13
CA ILE A 161 -10.52 0.32 -4.67
C ILE A 161 -9.89 -1.00 -5.08
N ALA A 162 -9.45 -1.78 -4.10
CA ALA A 162 -8.98 -3.15 -4.30
C ALA A 162 -10.15 -4.13 -4.20
N TYR A 163 -10.15 -5.18 -5.01
CA TYR A 163 -11.18 -6.21 -5.00
C TYR A 163 -10.67 -7.51 -5.61
N GLU A 164 -11.37 -8.60 -5.32
CA GLU A 164 -11.14 -9.90 -5.96
C GLU A 164 -12.04 -10.04 -7.19
N SER A 165 -11.57 -10.72 -8.24
CA SER A 165 -12.43 -11.07 -9.37
C SER A 165 -12.04 -12.38 -10.04
N GLU A 166 -13.06 -13.12 -10.50
CA GLU A 166 -12.94 -14.29 -11.38
C GLU A 166 -12.93 -13.92 -12.87
N ALA A 167 -13.05 -12.62 -13.19
CA ALA A 167 -13.13 -12.13 -14.55
C ALA A 167 -11.75 -12.12 -15.23
N SER A 168 -11.67 -12.68 -16.43
CA SER A 168 -10.45 -12.67 -17.26
C SER A 168 -10.35 -11.46 -18.20
N ASP A 169 -11.25 -10.50 -18.07
CA ASP A 169 -11.40 -9.35 -18.98
C ASP A 169 -11.35 -7.98 -18.28
N LEU A 170 -10.99 -7.95 -16.99
CA LEU A 170 -10.75 -6.70 -16.26
C LEU A 170 -9.45 -6.00 -16.68
N VAL A 171 -8.47 -6.76 -17.20
CA VAL A 171 -7.23 -6.26 -17.78
C VAL A 171 -6.84 -7.10 -19.00
N ASP A 172 -6.16 -6.48 -19.95
CA ASP A 172 -5.55 -7.20 -21.06
C ASP A 172 -4.50 -8.21 -20.56
N GLY A 173 -4.52 -9.42 -21.12
CA GLY A 173 -3.52 -10.44 -20.83
C GLY A 173 -3.73 -11.20 -19.51
N ASP A 174 -4.92 -11.12 -18.92
CA ASP A 174 -5.34 -12.08 -17.90
C ASP A 174 -5.68 -13.43 -18.55
N THR A 175 -4.81 -14.42 -18.35
CA THR A 175 -4.92 -15.72 -19.03
C THR A 175 -4.78 -16.92 -18.09
N ASN A 176 -4.54 -16.69 -16.80
CA ASN A 176 -4.30 -17.76 -15.84
C ASN A 176 -5.56 -18.57 -15.50
N GLY A 177 -6.76 -18.02 -15.74
CA GLY A 177 -8.05 -18.65 -15.43
C GLY A 177 -8.32 -18.82 -13.93
N TYR A 178 -7.64 -18.03 -13.10
CA TYR A 178 -7.80 -18.02 -11.65
C TYR A 178 -8.35 -16.67 -11.19
N ARG A 179 -8.92 -16.68 -9.98
CA ARG A 179 -9.29 -15.44 -9.31
C ARG A 179 -8.05 -14.65 -8.94
N ASP A 180 -8.09 -13.37 -9.26
CA ASP A 180 -7.02 -12.41 -9.05
C ASP A 180 -7.46 -11.23 -8.17
N VAL A 181 -6.48 -10.45 -7.71
CA VAL A 181 -6.71 -9.21 -6.97
C VAL A 181 -6.44 -8.04 -7.91
N PHE A 182 -7.39 -7.12 -7.98
CA PHE A 182 -7.35 -5.94 -8.83
C PHE A 182 -7.45 -4.67 -8.00
N VAL A 183 -6.95 -3.57 -8.54
CA VAL A 183 -7.17 -2.21 -8.02
C VAL A 183 -7.70 -1.32 -9.14
N ARG A 184 -8.79 -0.61 -8.88
CA ARG A 184 -9.29 0.48 -9.71
C ARG A 184 -8.80 1.82 -9.16
N ASP A 185 -8.16 2.63 -10.00
CA ASP A 185 -7.99 4.08 -9.77
C ASP A 185 -9.21 4.81 -10.34
N THR A 186 -10.05 5.37 -9.48
CA THR A 186 -11.30 6.06 -9.87
C THR A 186 -11.06 7.43 -10.48
N HIS A 187 -9.89 8.02 -10.23
CA HIS A 187 -9.51 9.30 -10.80
C HIS A 187 -9.01 9.14 -12.24
N LEU A 188 -8.13 8.15 -12.46
CA LEU A 188 -7.55 7.86 -13.77
C LEU A 188 -8.40 6.91 -14.62
N ASN A 189 -9.39 6.23 -14.01
CA ASN A 189 -10.19 5.20 -14.64
C ASN A 189 -9.35 4.02 -15.18
N VAL A 190 -8.36 3.59 -14.40
CA VAL A 190 -7.47 2.48 -14.75
C VAL A 190 -7.70 1.31 -13.81
N THR A 191 -7.88 0.12 -14.38
CA THR A 191 -7.91 -1.14 -13.65
C THR A 191 -6.56 -1.84 -13.79
N GLN A 192 -5.98 -2.26 -12.68
CA GLN A 192 -4.69 -2.94 -12.62
C GLN A 192 -4.81 -4.24 -11.83
N ARG A 193 -4.28 -5.34 -12.36
CA ARG A 193 -4.07 -6.56 -11.56
C ARG A 193 -2.85 -6.38 -10.67
N VAL A 194 -3.02 -6.64 -9.36
CA VAL A 194 -1.97 -6.48 -8.34
C VAL A 194 -1.47 -7.81 -7.78
N SER A 195 -2.17 -8.91 -8.05
CA SER A 195 -1.69 -10.29 -7.82
C SER A 195 -0.66 -10.72 -8.87
N VAL A 196 0.39 -9.94 -9.03
CA VAL A 196 1.49 -10.16 -9.99
C VAL A 196 2.82 -10.28 -9.27
N SER A 197 3.82 -10.85 -9.92
CA SER A 197 5.21 -10.76 -9.45
C SER A 197 5.81 -9.37 -9.68
N SER A 198 6.98 -9.10 -9.10
CA SER A 198 7.75 -7.87 -9.35
C SER A 198 8.14 -7.63 -10.82
N THR A 199 7.96 -8.62 -11.70
CA THR A 199 8.18 -8.49 -13.15
C THR A 199 6.88 -8.20 -13.93
N GLY A 200 5.75 -8.13 -13.23
CA GLY A 200 4.41 -8.01 -13.80
C GLY A 200 3.80 -9.33 -14.29
N ALA A 201 4.48 -10.47 -14.11
CA ALA A 201 3.92 -11.77 -14.48
C ALA A 201 2.76 -12.16 -13.56
N GLU A 202 1.68 -12.69 -14.14
CA GLU A 202 0.48 -13.12 -13.40
C GLU A 202 0.74 -14.32 -12.49
N GLY A 203 0.02 -14.38 -11.37
CA GLY A 203 0.04 -15.54 -10.48
C GLY A 203 -0.41 -16.81 -11.22
N ASN A 204 0.27 -17.92 -10.96
CA ASN A 204 -0.01 -19.22 -11.56
C ASN A 204 -1.09 -20.02 -10.80
N ASN A 205 -1.76 -19.41 -9.83
CA ASN A 205 -2.78 -20.00 -8.98
C ASN A 205 -3.65 -18.89 -8.34
N ILE A 206 -4.70 -19.28 -7.61
CA ILE A 206 -5.66 -18.36 -7.01
C ILE A 206 -5.04 -17.36 -6.01
N SER A 207 -5.37 -16.08 -6.19
CA SER A 207 -5.09 -14.99 -5.25
C SER A 207 -6.37 -14.55 -4.55
N GLY A 208 -6.83 -15.40 -3.62
CA GLY A 208 -8.15 -15.28 -3.00
C GLY A 208 -8.54 -16.56 -2.29
N ASP A 209 -9.81 -16.67 -1.93
CA ASP A 209 -10.39 -17.90 -1.39
C ASP A 209 -11.86 -18.00 -1.78
N THR A 210 -12.40 -19.21 -1.88
CA THR A 210 -13.82 -19.42 -2.20
C THR A 210 -14.74 -19.24 -0.99
N VAL A 211 -14.17 -18.90 0.18
CA VAL A 211 -14.90 -18.72 1.44
C VAL A 211 -14.97 -17.23 1.79
N ASP A 212 -16.19 -16.77 2.14
CA ASP A 212 -16.66 -15.42 2.53
C ASP A 212 -15.75 -14.61 3.47
N LYS A 213 -14.53 -14.27 3.03
CA LYS A 213 -13.54 -13.52 3.78
C LYS A 213 -12.78 -12.59 2.84
N PRO A 214 -12.74 -11.28 3.15
CA PRO A 214 -12.20 -10.34 2.20
C PRO A 214 -10.69 -10.54 2.00
N ASN A 215 -10.20 -10.47 0.75
CA ASN A 215 -8.78 -10.39 0.37
C ASN A 215 -8.45 -8.97 -0.15
N GLY A 216 -7.17 -8.67 -0.40
CA GLY A 216 -6.77 -7.39 -1.00
C GLY A 216 -7.07 -6.16 -0.14
N ARG A 217 -6.31 -5.94 0.93
CA ARG A 217 -6.43 -4.76 1.80
C ARG A 217 -5.51 -3.64 1.36
N LEU A 218 -6.05 -2.42 1.28
CA LEU A 218 -5.29 -1.21 0.97
C LEU A 218 -4.76 -0.54 2.23
N SER A 219 -3.56 0.03 2.13
CA SER A 219 -3.12 1.12 3.02
C SER A 219 -3.97 2.38 2.80
N ALA A 220 -3.95 3.33 3.73
CA ALA A 220 -4.80 4.53 3.67
C ALA A 220 -4.53 5.39 2.42
N ASN A 221 -3.27 5.46 1.97
CA ASN A 221 -2.90 6.15 0.73
C ASN A 221 -3.11 5.30 -0.56
N GLY A 222 -3.55 4.04 -0.41
CA GLY A 222 -3.72 3.07 -1.48
C GLY A 222 -2.43 2.66 -2.21
N GLN A 223 -1.25 2.90 -1.64
CA GLN A 223 0.04 2.48 -2.20
C GLN A 223 0.26 0.98 -2.05
N TYR A 224 -0.01 0.43 -0.88
CA TYR A 224 0.27 -0.97 -0.56
C TYR A 224 -1.00 -1.79 -0.57
N VAL A 225 -0.94 -2.97 -1.20
CA VAL A 225 -2.04 -3.95 -1.21
C VAL A 225 -1.57 -5.23 -0.55
N ALA A 226 -2.13 -5.59 0.61
CA ALA A 226 -1.87 -6.86 1.26
C ALA A 226 -2.91 -7.91 0.80
N PHE A 227 -2.44 -9.05 0.30
CA PHE A 227 -3.31 -10.11 -0.22
C PHE A 227 -2.73 -11.48 0.05
N LYS A 228 -3.59 -12.50 0.10
CA LYS A 228 -3.17 -13.91 0.15
C LYS A 228 -3.20 -14.53 -1.24
N SER A 229 -2.30 -15.47 -1.51
CA SER A 229 -2.26 -16.22 -2.76
C SER A 229 -1.68 -17.62 -2.59
N ARG A 230 -2.11 -18.56 -3.44
CA ARG A 230 -1.49 -19.89 -3.62
C ARG A 230 -0.47 -19.92 -4.76
N ALA A 231 -0.24 -18.78 -5.40
CA ALA A 231 0.61 -18.70 -6.58
C ALA A 231 2.08 -18.76 -6.18
N SER A 232 2.79 -19.79 -6.66
CA SER A 232 4.18 -20.06 -6.31
C SER A 232 5.19 -19.23 -7.10
N ASN A 233 4.72 -18.26 -7.89
CA ASN A 233 5.53 -17.47 -8.83
C ASN A 233 5.39 -15.96 -8.62
N LEU A 234 4.75 -15.52 -7.54
CA LEU A 234 4.66 -14.09 -7.21
C LEU A 234 5.99 -13.55 -6.67
N VAL A 235 6.77 -14.39 -6.01
CA VAL A 235 8.12 -14.08 -5.54
C VAL A 235 9.05 -15.26 -5.79
N ASP A 236 10.35 -14.98 -5.91
CA ASP A 236 11.36 -16.04 -5.94
C ASP A 236 11.43 -16.75 -4.58
N GLY A 237 11.63 -18.06 -4.61
CA GLY A 237 11.79 -18.85 -3.39
C GLY A 237 10.49 -19.20 -2.65
N ASP A 238 9.33 -18.98 -3.27
CA ASP A 238 8.10 -19.66 -2.86
C ASP A 238 8.12 -21.12 -3.35
N THR A 239 8.35 -22.04 -2.42
CA THR A 239 8.56 -23.46 -2.75
C THR A 239 7.59 -24.40 -2.04
N ASN A 240 6.79 -23.87 -1.12
CA ASN A 240 5.91 -24.65 -0.25
C ASN A 240 4.57 -25.01 -0.94
N GLY A 241 4.14 -24.25 -1.96
CA GLY A 241 2.91 -24.48 -2.71
C GLY A 241 1.63 -24.36 -1.87
N ILE A 242 1.69 -23.61 -0.77
CA ILE A 242 0.57 -23.35 0.15
C ILE A 242 0.13 -21.88 0.04
N VAL A 243 -0.91 -21.49 0.80
CA VAL A 243 -1.36 -20.10 0.81
C VAL A 243 -0.38 -19.26 1.61
N ASP A 244 0.18 -18.25 0.98
CA ASP A 244 1.05 -17.25 1.58
C ASP A 244 0.39 -15.87 1.55
N VAL A 245 0.92 -14.95 2.36
CA VAL A 245 0.50 -13.55 2.40
C VAL A 245 1.58 -12.70 1.74
N PHE A 246 1.15 -11.80 0.88
CA PHE A 246 1.98 -10.92 0.07
C PHE A 246 1.56 -9.46 0.26
N VAL A 247 2.47 -8.54 -0.05
CA VAL A 247 2.21 -7.12 -0.24
C VAL A 247 2.70 -6.71 -1.62
N TYR A 248 1.83 -6.03 -2.36
CA TYR A 248 2.18 -5.35 -3.60
C TYR A 248 2.33 -3.85 -3.36
N ASP A 249 3.46 -3.28 -3.70
CA ASP A 249 3.68 -1.83 -3.75
C ASP A 249 3.32 -1.31 -5.15
N ARG A 250 2.23 -0.55 -5.23
CA ARG A 250 1.73 0.01 -6.48
C ARG A 250 2.61 1.11 -7.06
N GLN A 251 3.47 1.73 -6.25
CA GLN A 251 4.39 2.76 -6.73
C GLN A 251 5.60 2.16 -7.43
N THR A 252 6.19 1.11 -6.87
CA THR A 252 7.41 0.47 -7.40
C THR A 252 7.11 -0.76 -8.27
N GLY A 253 5.90 -1.31 -8.17
CA GLY A 253 5.51 -2.56 -8.82
C GLY A 253 6.12 -3.81 -8.17
N GLN A 254 6.65 -3.69 -6.94
CA GLN A 254 7.28 -4.80 -6.24
C GLN A 254 6.28 -5.64 -5.45
N THR A 255 6.48 -6.96 -5.47
CA THR A 255 5.73 -7.92 -4.66
C THR A 255 6.67 -8.57 -3.64
N ALA A 256 6.30 -8.52 -2.36
CA ALA A 256 7.03 -9.15 -1.28
C ALA A 256 6.14 -10.14 -0.54
N ARG A 257 6.70 -11.29 -0.12
CA ARG A 257 6.02 -12.23 0.77
C ARG A 257 6.24 -11.82 2.22
N VAL A 258 5.15 -11.63 2.95
CA VAL A 258 5.16 -11.20 4.36
C VAL A 258 4.93 -12.34 5.34
N SER A 259 4.45 -13.50 4.89
CA SER A 259 4.42 -14.73 5.69
C SER A 259 5.81 -15.36 5.78
N THR A 260 6.75 -14.61 6.35
CA THR A 260 8.15 -15.02 6.57
C THR A 260 8.59 -14.79 8.01
N ASP A 261 9.60 -15.54 8.44
CA ASP A 261 10.28 -15.31 9.72
C ASP A 261 11.17 -14.06 9.66
N SER A 262 11.78 -13.69 10.80
CA SER A 262 12.67 -12.52 10.88
C SER A 262 13.95 -12.60 10.04
N LEU A 263 14.22 -13.75 9.41
CA LEU A 263 15.36 -13.98 8.51
C LEU A 263 14.91 -14.10 7.05
N GLY A 264 13.61 -13.92 6.76
CA GLY A 264 13.03 -14.03 5.42
C GLY A 264 12.67 -15.46 5.00
N SER A 265 12.76 -16.45 5.90
CA SER A 265 12.38 -17.84 5.59
C SER A 265 10.86 -17.96 5.47
N GLU A 266 10.38 -18.73 4.51
CA GLU A 266 8.94 -18.92 4.29
C GLU A 266 8.23 -19.64 5.44
N ALA A 267 6.96 -19.27 5.66
CA ALA A 267 6.05 -19.99 6.53
C ALA A 267 5.97 -21.47 6.13
N ASN A 268 6.01 -22.37 7.13
CA ASN A 268 5.92 -23.81 6.93
C ASN A 268 4.48 -24.35 6.90
N ASP A 269 3.49 -23.48 7.06
CA ASP A 269 2.05 -23.77 6.92
C ASP A 269 1.29 -22.51 6.48
N ALA A 270 0.02 -22.67 6.12
CA ALA A 270 -0.74 -21.68 5.38
C ALA A 270 -1.05 -20.42 6.20
N SER A 271 -0.97 -19.26 5.55
CA SER A 271 -1.20 -17.94 6.11
C SER A 271 -2.37 -17.24 5.41
N TYR A 272 -3.27 -16.61 6.16
CA TYR A 272 -4.51 -16.03 5.67
C TYR A 272 -4.84 -14.67 6.33
N TYR A 273 -5.87 -14.04 5.79
CA TYR A 273 -6.55 -12.86 6.36
C TYR A 273 -5.60 -11.69 6.64
N PRO A 274 -4.88 -11.20 5.62
CA PRO A 274 -4.09 -9.99 5.78
C PRO A 274 -4.95 -8.81 6.21
N SER A 275 -4.35 -7.98 7.04
CA SER A 275 -4.74 -6.62 7.40
C SER A 275 -3.49 -5.75 7.29
N ILE A 276 -3.66 -4.49 6.94
CA ILE A 276 -2.54 -3.56 6.73
C ILE A 276 -2.82 -2.27 7.50
N SER A 277 -1.79 -1.67 8.09
CA SER A 277 -1.87 -0.36 8.72
C SER A 277 -2.04 0.76 7.69
N ASP A 278 -2.50 1.92 8.16
CA ASP A 278 -2.75 3.10 7.30
C ASP A 278 -1.51 3.54 6.51
N ASP A 279 -0.33 3.48 7.14
CA ASP A 279 0.98 3.77 6.53
C ASP A 279 1.57 2.60 5.71
N GLY A 280 0.90 1.45 5.68
CA GLY A 280 1.34 0.24 5.00
C GLY A 280 2.47 -0.53 5.68
N ARG A 281 2.98 -0.07 6.82
CA ARG A 281 4.17 -0.64 7.49
C ARG A 281 3.90 -1.98 8.16
N TYR A 282 2.79 -2.09 8.89
CA TYR A 282 2.44 -3.27 9.66
C TYR A 282 1.41 -4.11 8.93
N ILE A 283 1.73 -5.37 8.69
CA ILE A 283 0.80 -6.33 8.09
C ILE A 283 0.46 -7.39 9.14
N GLY A 284 -0.78 -7.36 9.62
CA GLY A 284 -1.31 -8.38 10.51
C GLY A 284 -1.91 -9.55 9.71
N PHE A 285 -1.60 -10.78 10.05
CA PHE A 285 -2.16 -11.96 9.38
C PHE A 285 -2.29 -13.15 10.34
N TRP A 286 -3.16 -14.09 10.03
CA TRP A 286 -3.32 -15.33 10.79
C TRP A 286 -2.62 -16.48 10.08
N SER A 287 -1.88 -17.33 10.80
CA SER A 287 -1.11 -18.42 10.20
C SER A 287 -1.10 -19.67 11.07
N TYR A 288 -1.09 -20.84 10.42
CA TYR A 288 -0.84 -22.13 11.08
C TYR A 288 0.66 -22.45 11.24
N ALA A 289 1.53 -21.60 10.71
CA ALA A 289 2.96 -21.86 10.65
C ALA A 289 3.60 -21.77 12.03
N THR A 290 4.42 -22.76 12.35
CA THR A 290 5.12 -22.85 13.65
C THR A 290 6.52 -22.23 13.61
N ASN A 291 6.92 -21.63 12.49
CA ASN A 291 8.29 -21.17 12.24
C ASN A 291 8.40 -19.65 12.00
N LEU A 292 7.30 -18.90 12.11
CA LEU A 292 7.32 -17.44 11.91
C LEU A 292 8.01 -16.68 13.07
N VAL A 293 7.84 -17.18 14.29
CA VAL A 293 8.49 -16.63 15.49
C VAL A 293 9.05 -17.73 16.38
N ASN A 294 10.17 -17.45 17.04
CA ASN A 294 10.76 -18.39 17.98
C ASN A 294 9.83 -18.65 19.17
N GLY A 295 9.59 -19.93 19.46
CA GLY A 295 8.80 -20.36 20.61
C GLY A 295 7.32 -20.62 20.32
N ASP A 296 6.88 -20.38 19.09
CA ASP A 296 5.57 -20.85 18.65
C ASP A 296 5.58 -22.39 18.52
N THR A 297 4.88 -23.06 19.44
CA THR A 297 4.94 -24.52 19.65
C THR A 297 3.59 -25.13 20.00
N ASN A 298 2.51 -24.36 19.94
CA ASN A 298 1.19 -24.77 20.45
C ASN A 298 0.40 -25.63 19.43
N GLY A 299 0.80 -25.64 18.16
CA GLY A 299 0.14 -26.40 17.08
C GLY A 299 -1.25 -25.88 16.69
N VAL A 300 -1.56 -24.62 16.98
CA VAL A 300 -2.80 -23.93 16.56
C VAL A 300 -2.44 -22.68 15.77
N GLY A 301 -3.37 -22.18 14.95
CA GLY A 301 -3.10 -20.97 14.17
C GLY A 301 -3.12 -19.71 15.05
N ASP A 302 -2.09 -18.88 14.93
CA ASP A 302 -1.88 -17.65 15.69
C ASP A 302 -1.94 -16.41 14.79
N VAL A 303 -2.02 -15.23 15.41
CA VAL A 303 -1.98 -13.94 14.71
C VAL A 303 -0.58 -13.35 14.81
N PHE A 304 -0.03 -12.98 13.66
CA PHE A 304 1.30 -12.42 13.49
C PHE A 304 1.20 -11.00 12.96
N VAL A 305 2.23 -10.20 13.24
CA VAL A 305 2.41 -8.88 12.63
C VAL A 305 3.79 -8.84 12.00
N TYR A 306 3.82 -8.55 10.71
CA TYR A 306 5.02 -8.29 9.95
C TYR A 306 5.25 -6.78 9.90
N ASP A 307 6.43 -6.32 10.31
CA ASP A 307 6.83 -4.93 10.18
C ASP A 307 7.77 -4.80 8.98
N ARG A 308 7.26 -4.18 7.91
CA ARG A 308 7.96 -3.99 6.63
C ARG A 308 9.28 -3.22 6.79
N ASP A 309 9.39 -2.37 7.81
CA ASP A 309 10.59 -1.58 8.07
C ASP A 309 11.56 -2.33 9.01
N SER A 310 11.05 -3.26 9.84
CA SER A 310 11.89 -4.13 10.71
C SER A 310 12.70 -5.15 9.93
N LEU A 311 12.30 -5.38 8.68
CA LEU A 311 13.01 -6.17 7.68
C LEU A 311 13.66 -5.26 6.67
N THR A 312 14.12 -4.08 7.08
CA THR A 312 15.49 -3.72 6.73
C THR A 312 16.37 -4.73 7.47
N PRO A 313 16.83 -5.81 6.82
CA PRO A 313 18.00 -6.45 7.36
C PRO A 313 19.03 -5.31 7.42
N THR A 314 19.92 -5.31 8.41
CA THR A 314 21.28 -4.91 8.05
C THR A 314 21.69 -5.86 6.93
N LEU A 315 21.38 -5.50 5.70
CA LEU A 315 21.94 -6.07 4.51
C LEU A 315 23.41 -5.69 4.62
N THR A 316 24.22 -6.56 5.22
CA THR A 316 25.48 -6.84 4.54
C THR A 316 25.04 -7.30 3.16
N PRO A 317 25.16 -6.47 2.11
CA PRO A 317 24.51 -6.78 0.86
C PRO A 317 25.24 -8.00 0.32
N THR A 318 24.57 -9.15 0.33
CA THR A 318 25.13 -10.39 -0.19
C THR A 318 25.06 -10.26 -1.70
N GLY A 319 26.08 -9.62 -2.27
CA GLY A 319 26.07 -9.22 -3.68
C GLY A 319 26.48 -7.77 -3.94
N THR A 320 26.85 -6.95 -2.94
CA THR A 320 27.49 -5.65 -3.23
C THR A 320 28.62 -5.90 -4.22
N PRO A 321 28.69 -5.22 -5.38
CA PRO A 321 29.90 -5.27 -6.17
C PRO A 321 31.03 -4.78 -5.28
N ALA A 322 31.88 -5.71 -4.85
CA ALA A 322 33.07 -5.35 -4.11
C ALA A 322 33.90 -4.47 -5.05
N ILE A 323 33.92 -3.16 -4.78
CA ILE A 323 34.86 -2.27 -5.44
C ILE A 323 36.22 -2.62 -4.82
N THR A 324 36.93 -3.54 -5.47
CA THR A 324 38.24 -4.04 -4.99
C THR A 324 39.35 -2.99 -5.15
N ALA A 325 39.07 -1.90 -5.85
CA ALA A 325 39.95 -0.74 -5.95
C ALA A 325 39.86 0.10 -4.66
N ALA A 326 40.99 0.63 -4.20
CA ALA A 326 40.97 1.62 -3.13
C ALA A 326 40.26 2.91 -3.61
N PRO A 327 39.44 3.57 -2.76
CA PRO A 327 38.79 4.81 -3.14
C PRO A 327 39.83 5.89 -3.45
N SER A 328 39.53 6.74 -4.44
CA SER A 328 40.35 7.89 -4.81
C SER A 328 40.26 9.02 -3.78
N SER A 329 39.11 9.13 -3.10
CA SER A 329 38.93 9.96 -1.90
C SER A 329 37.84 9.41 -0.99
N SER A 330 37.87 9.82 0.28
CA SER A 330 36.85 9.50 1.27
C SER A 330 36.63 10.72 2.16
N SER A 331 35.35 11.06 2.37
CA SER A 331 34.90 12.17 3.22
C SER A 331 33.79 11.70 4.13
N THR A 332 33.77 12.17 5.38
CA THR A 332 32.77 11.77 6.39
C THR A 332 32.18 13.00 7.06
N VAL A 333 30.86 12.98 7.31
CA VAL A 333 30.13 13.98 8.10
C VAL A 333 29.28 13.28 9.16
N THR A 334 29.34 13.78 10.40
CA THR A 334 28.54 13.27 11.52
C THR A 334 27.20 13.98 11.60
N LEU A 335 26.11 13.21 11.70
CA LEU A 335 24.74 13.69 11.88
C LEU A 335 24.28 13.52 13.33
N SER A 336 23.65 14.56 13.89
CA SER A 336 23.08 14.53 15.24
C SER A 336 21.64 14.00 15.25
N GLN A 337 21.27 13.26 16.29
CA GLN A 337 19.91 12.73 16.54
C GLN A 337 18.84 13.82 16.75
N ASN A 338 17.57 13.49 16.45
CA ASN A 338 16.37 14.26 16.78
C ASN A 338 16.30 15.65 16.14
N THR A 339 16.57 15.75 14.84
CA THR A 339 16.27 16.95 14.06
C THR A 339 14.81 16.92 13.64
N SER A 340 14.00 17.87 14.11
CA SER A 340 12.58 18.01 13.75
C SER A 340 12.36 18.58 12.35
N SER A 341 13.29 18.36 11.42
CA SER A 341 13.35 18.91 10.06
C SER A 341 14.30 18.08 9.19
N PRO A 342 14.13 18.08 7.85
CA PRO A 342 15.08 17.47 6.95
C PRO A 342 16.49 17.99 7.24
N THR A 343 17.42 17.05 7.40
CA THR A 343 18.84 17.38 7.58
C THR A 343 19.50 17.33 6.22
N GLU A 344 19.80 18.50 5.65
CA GLU A 344 20.55 18.64 4.42
C GLU A 344 22.05 18.75 4.72
N VAL A 345 22.83 17.91 4.08
CA VAL A 345 24.27 17.77 4.31
C VAL A 345 24.98 17.89 2.99
N THR A 346 26.02 18.71 2.97
CA THR A 346 26.95 18.80 1.85
C THR A 346 28.27 18.15 2.24
N ILE A 347 28.70 17.17 1.47
CA ILE A 347 29.94 16.44 1.66
C ILE A 347 30.85 16.76 0.47
N SER A 348 31.87 17.58 0.70
CA SER A 348 32.84 17.91 -0.34
C SER A 348 33.77 16.72 -0.60
N THR A 349 33.86 16.31 -1.86
CA THR A 349 34.74 15.23 -2.33
C THR A 349 35.70 15.74 -3.40
N SER A 350 36.65 14.90 -3.83
CA SER A 350 37.51 15.25 -4.97
C SER A 350 36.76 15.36 -6.31
N ALA A 351 35.57 14.77 -6.42
CA ALA A 351 34.73 14.80 -7.61
C ALA A 351 33.66 15.91 -7.58
N GLY A 352 33.61 16.69 -6.50
CA GLY A 352 32.60 17.72 -6.28
C GLY A 352 31.81 17.50 -4.99
N ASP A 353 30.83 18.36 -4.76
CA ASP A 353 29.99 18.30 -3.58
C ASP A 353 28.87 17.27 -3.78
N VAL A 354 28.78 16.31 -2.86
CA VAL A 354 27.67 15.38 -2.74
C VAL A 354 26.66 15.94 -1.75
N TYR A 355 25.39 15.97 -2.13
CA TYR A 355 24.31 16.46 -1.27
C TYR A 355 23.46 15.28 -0.84
N VAL A 356 23.28 15.17 0.47
CA VAL A 356 22.42 14.15 1.06
C VAL A 356 21.40 14.86 1.93
N ARG A 357 20.14 14.65 1.62
CA ARG A 357 19.02 15.10 2.43
C ARG A 357 18.40 13.89 3.10
N CYS A 358 18.45 13.89 4.43
CA CYS A 358 17.85 12.88 5.27
C CYS A 358 16.56 13.44 5.88
N GLU A 359 15.43 12.79 5.59
CA GLU A 359 14.16 13.06 6.28
C GLU A 359 14.17 12.34 7.63
N ASN A 360 13.90 13.09 8.71
CA ASN A 360 13.81 12.62 10.10
C ASN A 360 14.96 11.71 10.58
N VAL A 361 16.03 12.29 11.10
CA VAL A 361 17.15 11.52 11.68
C VAL A 361 16.74 10.96 13.05
N THR A 362 16.25 9.72 13.08
CA THR A 362 15.82 9.03 14.31
C THR A 362 17.01 8.53 15.11
N THR A 363 18.08 8.11 14.42
CA THR A 363 19.40 7.80 15.01
C THR A 363 20.48 8.53 14.21
N GLY A 364 21.40 9.18 14.90
CA GLY A 364 22.49 9.97 14.33
C GLY A 364 23.80 9.18 14.39
N GLY A 365 24.68 9.43 13.43
CA GLY A 365 25.91 8.68 13.21
C GLY A 365 26.74 9.31 12.10
N ASP A 366 27.75 8.59 11.62
CA ASP A 366 28.61 9.07 10.55
C ASP A 366 28.07 8.65 9.18
N LEU A 367 27.96 9.62 8.27
CA LEU A 367 27.70 9.43 6.85
C LEU A 367 29.03 9.57 6.09
N THR A 368 29.45 8.51 5.41
CA THR A 368 30.71 8.46 4.67
C THR A 368 30.46 8.34 3.18
N VAL A 369 31.13 9.19 2.39
CA VAL A 369 31.17 9.13 0.93
C VAL A 369 32.55 8.68 0.49
N GLN A 370 32.61 7.66 -0.35
CA GLN A 370 33.82 7.19 -1.01
C GLN A 370 33.68 7.38 -2.52
N VAL A 371 34.72 7.92 -3.14
CA VAL A 371 34.76 8.17 -4.59
C VAL A 371 35.68 7.14 -5.25
N TYR A 372 35.25 6.61 -6.40
CA TYR A 372 35.98 5.62 -7.18
C TYR A 372 36.07 6.04 -8.64
N ASN A 373 37.22 5.79 -9.25
CA ASN A 373 37.48 6.09 -10.66
C ASN A 373 37.44 4.83 -11.54
N THR A 374 36.95 3.73 -10.97
CA THR A 374 36.77 2.45 -11.66
C THR A 374 35.35 1.95 -11.41
N PRO A 375 34.63 1.55 -12.46
CA PRO A 375 33.29 0.98 -12.34
C PRO A 375 33.20 -0.20 -11.37
N PRO A 376 32.05 -0.41 -10.69
CA PRO A 376 31.80 -1.61 -9.91
C PRO A 376 31.74 -2.87 -10.79
N GLY A 377 32.22 -4.00 -10.29
CA GLY A 377 32.42 -5.24 -11.09
C GLY A 377 31.15 -6.01 -11.51
N GLN A 378 29.94 -5.56 -11.16
CA GLN A 378 28.66 -6.23 -11.42
C GLN A 378 27.73 -5.45 -12.39
N LEU A 379 28.27 -4.58 -13.24
CA LEU A 379 27.47 -3.94 -14.28
C LEU A 379 27.05 -4.99 -15.33
N THR A 380 25.76 -5.07 -15.66
CA THR A 380 25.24 -5.96 -16.70
C THR A 380 25.55 -5.41 -18.10
N ASP A 381 25.55 -6.28 -19.12
CA ASP A 381 25.69 -5.85 -20.52
C ASP A 381 24.65 -4.78 -20.88
N GLY A 382 25.07 -3.68 -21.53
CA GLY A 382 24.18 -2.61 -22.01
C GLY A 382 24.32 -1.26 -21.29
N PHE A 383 25.14 -1.13 -20.25
CA PHE A 383 25.38 0.16 -19.60
C PHE A 383 26.51 0.96 -20.25
N THR A 384 26.26 2.24 -20.49
CA THR A 384 27.31 3.26 -20.69
C THR A 384 27.26 4.19 -19.49
N ILE A 385 28.30 4.18 -18.65
CA ILE A 385 28.35 4.97 -17.41
C ILE A 385 29.54 5.92 -17.37
N LEU A 386 29.46 6.92 -16.50
CA LEU A 386 30.56 7.81 -16.20
C LEU A 386 31.67 7.07 -15.43
N PRO A 387 32.95 7.45 -15.59
CA PRO A 387 34.05 6.83 -14.87
C PRO A 387 34.04 7.05 -13.35
N THR A 388 33.43 8.16 -12.91
CA THR A 388 33.32 8.53 -11.50
C THR A 388 32.10 7.84 -10.86
N ASN A 389 32.34 7.13 -9.76
CA ASN A 389 31.33 6.37 -9.03
C ASN A 389 31.42 6.71 -7.54
N PHE A 390 30.31 6.58 -6.83
CA PHE A 390 30.22 6.95 -5.41
C PHE A 390 29.73 5.76 -4.61
N ASP A 391 30.33 5.49 -3.46
CA ASP A 391 29.78 4.56 -2.47
C ASP A 391 29.46 5.34 -1.20
N LEU A 392 28.20 5.28 -0.79
CA LEU A 392 27.72 5.98 0.39
C LEU A 392 27.40 4.93 1.46
N SER A 393 27.84 5.18 2.68
CA SER A 393 27.59 4.28 3.80
C SER A 393 27.34 5.06 5.09
N THR A 394 26.61 4.43 6.02
CA THR A 394 26.38 4.98 7.36
C THR A 394 26.88 4.00 8.43
N SER A 395 27.31 4.51 9.58
CA SER A 395 27.63 3.67 10.75
C SER A 395 26.42 3.45 11.65
N ASP A 396 25.62 4.50 11.88
CA ASP A 396 24.52 4.53 12.86
C ASP A 396 23.38 5.48 12.47
N VAL A 397 23.38 5.98 11.24
CA VAL A 397 22.35 6.93 10.77
C VAL A 397 21.11 6.15 10.33
N VAL A 398 19.96 6.48 10.90
CA VAL A 398 18.63 5.98 10.51
C VAL A 398 17.75 7.16 10.11
N CYS A 399 17.21 7.10 8.89
CA CYS A 399 16.38 8.14 8.27
C CYS A 399 15.21 7.49 7.53
N ASP A 400 14.07 8.17 7.46
CA ASP A 400 12.86 7.64 6.81
C ASP A 400 12.99 7.68 5.27
N TYR A 401 13.73 8.66 4.74
CA TYR A 401 13.92 8.86 3.30
C TYR A 401 15.20 9.61 3.01
N ILE A 402 15.92 9.20 1.96
CA ILE A 402 17.19 9.83 1.56
C ILE A 402 17.08 10.34 0.12
N THR A 403 17.32 11.64 -0.06
CA THR A 403 17.63 12.19 -1.39
C THR A 403 19.13 12.37 -1.52
N VAL A 404 19.72 11.78 -2.56
CA VAL A 404 21.13 11.92 -2.89
C VAL A 404 21.25 12.69 -4.20
N CYS A 405 22.08 13.74 -4.22
CA CYS A 405 22.51 14.40 -5.45
C CYS A 405 24.02 14.24 -5.61
N LEU A 406 24.42 13.59 -6.69
CA LEU A 406 25.82 13.34 -7.03
C LEU A 406 26.26 14.30 -8.14
N PRO A 407 27.48 14.85 -8.04
CA PRO A 407 28.04 15.66 -9.10
C PRO A 407 28.44 14.76 -10.28
N TYR A 408 28.31 15.30 -11.50
CA TYR A 408 28.92 14.74 -12.70
C TYR A 408 29.79 15.78 -13.40
N SER A 409 30.62 15.35 -14.34
CA SER A 409 31.35 16.25 -15.23
C SER A 409 30.82 16.16 -16.66
N THR A 410 30.50 17.30 -17.27
CA THR A 410 30.21 17.41 -18.70
C THR A 410 31.32 16.81 -19.56
N GLU A 411 32.57 16.97 -19.14
CA GLU A 411 33.72 16.40 -19.87
C GLU A 411 33.70 14.86 -19.83
N GLU A 412 33.38 14.28 -18.68
CA GLU A 412 33.24 12.83 -18.53
C GLU A 412 32.08 12.28 -19.35
N ALA A 413 30.91 12.94 -19.32
CA ALA A 413 29.75 12.55 -20.10
C ALA A 413 30.06 12.58 -21.61
N ASN A 414 30.68 13.66 -22.08
CA ASN A 414 31.10 13.77 -23.48
C ASN A 414 32.15 12.72 -23.88
N ALA A 415 33.07 12.37 -22.98
CA ALA A 415 34.11 11.38 -23.25
C ALA A 415 33.55 9.97 -23.48
N VAL A 416 32.41 9.64 -22.88
CA VAL A 416 31.68 8.38 -23.10
C VAL A 416 30.52 8.51 -24.08
N GLY A 417 30.35 9.68 -24.70
CA GLY A 417 29.34 9.94 -25.73
C GLY A 417 27.90 10.09 -25.20
N LEU A 418 27.73 10.49 -23.94
CA LEU A 418 26.43 10.75 -23.33
C LEU A 418 26.13 12.25 -23.31
N ALA A 419 24.89 12.63 -23.62
CA ALA A 419 24.40 13.98 -23.40
C ALA A 419 23.91 14.13 -21.95
N GLU A 420 24.13 15.30 -21.34
CA GLU A 420 23.75 15.55 -19.95
C GLU A 420 22.26 15.27 -19.68
N GLY A 421 21.38 15.67 -20.60
CA GLY A 421 19.94 15.44 -20.46
C GLY A 421 19.51 13.97 -20.52
N ASP A 422 20.37 13.07 -20.98
CA ASP A 422 20.10 11.64 -21.04
C ASP A 422 20.62 10.90 -19.79
N LEU A 423 21.44 11.55 -18.96
CA LEU A 423 22.03 10.93 -17.78
C LEU A 423 20.95 10.48 -16.80
N GLN A 424 21.22 9.36 -16.14
CA GLN A 424 20.38 8.80 -15.09
C GLN A 424 21.26 8.44 -13.90
N LEU A 425 20.75 8.65 -12.69
CA LEU A 425 21.31 8.16 -11.45
C LEU A 425 20.81 6.74 -11.17
N TRP A 426 21.74 5.83 -10.90
CA TRP A 426 21.45 4.43 -10.60
C TRP A 426 21.99 4.04 -9.22
N HIS A 427 21.19 3.28 -8.49
CA HIS A 427 21.46 2.74 -7.16
C HIS A 427 21.51 1.20 -7.23
N PHE A 428 22.32 0.55 -6.38
CA PHE A 428 22.48 -0.90 -6.37
C PHE A 428 21.93 -1.54 -5.09
N MET A 429 20.89 -2.38 -5.23
CA MET A 429 20.41 -3.28 -4.15
C MET A 429 20.84 -4.71 -4.45
N SER A 430 19.96 -5.47 -5.12
CA SER A 430 20.22 -6.79 -5.72
C SER A 430 20.51 -6.70 -7.23
N ASN A 431 20.14 -5.58 -7.85
CA ASN A 431 20.41 -5.17 -9.22
C ASN A 431 20.47 -3.63 -9.32
N TRP A 432 20.91 -3.10 -10.47
CA TRP A 432 20.94 -1.66 -10.74
C TRP A 432 19.54 -1.12 -11.04
N GLN A 433 19.09 -0.15 -10.25
CA GLN A 433 17.78 0.52 -10.37
C GLN A 433 17.97 1.99 -10.74
N ASN A 434 17.15 2.50 -11.66
CA ASN A 434 17.14 3.92 -12.01
C ASN A 434 16.35 4.69 -10.95
N VAL A 435 17.02 5.59 -10.23
CA VAL A 435 16.44 6.38 -9.15
C VAL A 435 16.38 7.87 -9.48
N THR A 436 16.59 8.23 -10.75
CA THR A 436 16.67 9.63 -11.20
C THR A 436 15.37 10.38 -10.92
N SER A 437 15.43 11.37 -10.03
CA SER A 437 14.35 12.33 -9.82
C SER A 437 14.58 13.61 -10.61
N THR A 438 15.83 14.05 -10.77
CA THR A 438 16.18 15.27 -11.50
C THR A 438 17.61 15.20 -12.02
N ILE A 439 17.82 15.66 -13.26
CA ILE A 439 19.14 16.04 -13.78
C ILE A 439 19.22 17.56 -13.84
N ASP A 440 20.00 18.13 -12.95
CA ASP A 440 20.23 19.56 -12.86
C ASP A 440 21.46 19.94 -13.70
N THR A 441 21.21 20.26 -14.97
CA THR A 441 22.24 20.67 -15.94
C THR A 441 22.79 22.06 -15.68
N LEU A 442 22.23 22.84 -14.75
CA LEU A 442 22.80 24.14 -14.36
C LEU A 442 23.90 23.98 -13.32
N ASN A 443 23.83 22.92 -12.52
CA ASN A 443 24.77 22.65 -11.42
C ASN A 443 25.55 21.34 -11.58
N ASP A 444 25.41 20.68 -12.73
CA ASP A 444 26.01 19.39 -13.09
C ASP A 444 25.76 18.30 -12.04
N ARG A 445 24.48 18.06 -11.71
CA ARG A 445 24.07 17.08 -10.70
C ARG A 445 23.00 16.12 -11.19
N ALA A 446 23.13 14.87 -10.78
CA ALA A 446 22.08 13.87 -10.87
C ALA A 446 21.54 13.58 -9.47
N CYS A 447 20.25 13.79 -9.29
CA CYS A 447 19.56 13.59 -8.01
C CYS A 447 18.62 12.39 -8.09
N GLY A 448 18.46 11.71 -6.97
CA GLY A 448 17.54 10.59 -6.83
C GLY A 448 17.19 10.29 -5.39
N ALA A 449 16.07 9.61 -5.23
CA ALA A 449 15.55 9.20 -3.94
C ALA A 449 15.80 7.73 -3.70
N VAL A 450 16.22 7.39 -2.49
CA VAL A 450 16.57 6.03 -2.09
C VAL A 450 16.17 5.76 -0.64
N GLU A 451 15.89 4.50 -0.36
CA GLU A 451 15.59 4.01 0.99
C GLU A 451 16.86 3.49 1.69
N GLU A 452 17.90 3.14 0.92
CA GLU A 452 19.18 2.68 1.43
C GLU A 452 20.35 3.38 0.71
N LEU A 453 21.53 3.41 1.34
CA LEU A 453 22.75 3.88 0.70
C LEU A 453 23.52 2.68 0.14
N SER A 454 24.00 2.83 -1.09
CA SER A 454 24.73 1.79 -1.82
C SER A 454 25.81 2.45 -2.69
N PRO A 455 26.54 1.66 -3.48
CA PRO A 455 27.21 2.20 -4.66
C PRO A 455 26.20 2.84 -5.62
N PHE A 456 26.57 4.01 -6.15
CA PHE A 456 25.82 4.77 -7.13
C PHE A 456 26.67 4.99 -8.38
N VAL A 457 26.02 4.93 -9.55
CA VAL A 457 26.62 5.27 -10.84
C VAL A 457 25.72 6.24 -11.59
N ILE A 458 26.34 7.06 -12.44
CA ILE A 458 25.62 7.94 -13.37
C ILE A 458 25.86 7.42 -14.79
N GLY A 459 24.81 7.29 -15.58
CA GLY A 459 24.93 6.78 -16.95
C GLY A 459 23.59 6.49 -17.60
N VAL A 460 23.62 5.71 -18.67
CA VAL A 460 22.44 5.30 -19.44
C VAL A 460 22.45 3.80 -19.64
N ASN A 461 21.29 3.18 -19.46
CA ASN A 461 21.08 1.80 -19.88
C ASN A 461 20.64 1.77 -21.35
N THR A 462 21.54 1.36 -22.24
CA THR A 462 21.32 1.31 -23.69
C THR A 462 20.58 0.06 -24.16
N SER A 463 20.24 -0.88 -23.25
CA SER A 463 19.45 -2.07 -23.58
C SER A 463 17.94 -1.82 -23.67
N VAL A 464 17.47 -0.60 -23.35
CA VAL A 464 16.05 -0.22 -23.42
C VAL A 464 15.85 0.80 -24.54
N THR A 465 15.50 0.33 -25.75
CA THR A 465 15.08 1.22 -26.84
C THR A 465 13.60 1.58 -26.66
N GLY A 466 13.27 2.86 -26.41
CA GLY A 466 11.91 3.37 -26.72
C GLY A 466 11.21 4.32 -25.74
N ILE A 467 11.84 5.36 -25.19
CA ILE A 467 11.08 6.47 -24.57
C ILE A 467 11.36 7.79 -25.33
N PRO A 468 10.32 8.57 -25.73
CA PRO A 468 10.48 9.85 -26.40
C PRO A 468 11.01 10.92 -25.43
N THR A 469 11.88 11.79 -25.92
CA THR A 469 12.39 12.97 -25.20
C THR A 469 11.24 13.93 -24.85
N SER A 470 11.05 14.20 -23.56
CA SER A 470 10.05 15.16 -23.09
C SER A 470 10.60 16.59 -23.04
N THR A 471 9.76 17.50 -23.50
CA THR A 471 9.91 18.95 -23.55
C THR A 471 10.04 19.61 -22.18
N THR A 472 10.96 20.57 -22.09
CA THR A 472 11.16 21.52 -20.99
C THR A 472 9.87 22.23 -20.58
N ASN A 473 9.54 22.22 -19.28
CA ASN A 473 8.57 23.14 -18.69
C ASN A 473 9.20 23.83 -17.48
N THR A 474 9.48 25.12 -17.62
CA THR A 474 10.02 26.00 -16.58
C THR A 474 8.88 26.75 -15.90
N SER A 475 8.62 26.47 -14.63
CA SER A 475 7.89 27.39 -13.76
C SER A 475 8.32 27.21 -12.30
N THR A 476 8.99 28.25 -11.79
CA THR A 476 9.37 28.46 -10.39
C THR A 476 8.14 28.72 -9.49
N PRO A 477 8.06 28.18 -8.27
CA PRO A 477 7.19 28.71 -7.23
C PRO A 477 7.96 29.67 -6.32
N SER A 478 7.44 30.87 -6.19
CA SER A 478 7.85 31.91 -5.25
C SER A 478 7.10 31.77 -3.92
N SER A 479 7.87 31.87 -2.82
CA SER A 479 7.54 32.20 -1.42
C SER A 479 6.08 32.12 -0.92
N LEU A 480 5.86 31.37 0.17
CA LEU A 480 4.76 31.59 1.12
C LEU A 480 5.29 32.05 2.50
N PRO A 481 4.54 32.92 3.20
CA PRO A 481 4.97 33.52 4.46
C PRO A 481 4.63 32.67 5.68
N ASN A 482 5.47 32.88 6.68
CA ASN A 482 5.46 32.40 8.05
C ASN A 482 4.20 32.84 8.84
N THR A 483 3.47 31.90 9.44
CA THR A 483 2.60 32.16 10.61
C THR A 483 2.60 30.94 11.52
N GLY A 484 3.15 31.13 12.72
CA GLY A 484 3.23 30.10 13.76
C GLY A 484 1.92 29.92 14.53
N ILE A 485 1.69 28.70 14.99
CA ILE A 485 0.77 28.36 16.07
C ILE A 485 1.43 27.29 16.94
N ASN A 486 1.35 27.49 18.25
CA ASN A 486 1.94 26.68 19.31
C ASN A 486 1.31 25.28 19.40
N ALA A 487 2.14 24.24 19.55
CA ALA A 487 1.72 22.90 19.94
C ALA A 487 1.68 22.74 21.47
N PRO A 488 0.68 22.09 22.08
CA PRO A 488 0.80 21.53 23.41
C PRO A 488 1.30 20.08 23.35
N THR A 489 2.17 19.78 24.30
CA THR A 489 2.80 18.49 24.57
C THR A 489 1.78 17.52 25.17
N PHE A 490 1.71 16.26 24.69
CA PHE A 490 1.11 15.16 25.44
C PHE A 490 2.06 13.96 25.50
N ALA A 491 2.20 13.42 26.70
CA ALA A 491 3.10 12.35 27.08
C ALA A 491 2.44 10.98 26.91
N LEU A 492 3.23 9.99 26.50
CA LEU A 492 2.88 8.57 26.51
C LEU A 492 2.49 8.09 27.92
N LEU A 493 1.45 7.27 28.01
CA LEU A 493 1.26 6.31 29.10
C LEU A 493 0.93 4.92 28.54
N PHE A 494 1.74 3.94 28.93
CA PHE A 494 1.50 2.51 28.76
C PHE A 494 0.42 1.99 29.71
N GLY A 495 -0.38 1.04 29.23
CA GLY A 495 -1.25 0.16 30.02
C GLY A 495 -2.41 -0.32 29.16
N GLY A 496 -2.86 -1.57 29.15
CA GLY A 496 -2.59 -2.77 29.92
C GLY A 496 -3.68 -3.77 29.50
N LEU A 497 -3.30 -5.02 29.29
CA LEU A 497 -4.15 -6.10 28.79
C LEU A 497 -5.37 -6.33 29.71
N VAL A 498 -6.59 -6.32 29.15
CA VAL A 498 -7.80 -6.84 29.82
C VAL A 498 -8.21 -8.14 29.12
N VAL A 499 -8.06 -9.26 29.82
CA VAL A 499 -8.60 -10.56 29.39
C VAL A 499 -10.02 -10.69 29.95
N LEU A 500 -11.02 -10.78 29.08
CA LEU A 500 -12.37 -11.21 29.44
C LEU A 500 -12.60 -12.63 28.94
N ALA A 501 -12.88 -13.53 29.88
CA ALA A 501 -13.27 -14.90 29.60
C ALA A 501 -14.72 -14.94 29.10
N GLY A 502 -14.91 -15.40 27.86
CA GLY A 502 -16.21 -15.79 27.33
C GLY A 502 -16.39 -15.40 25.86
N GLY A 503 -16.07 -16.32 24.94
CA GLY A 503 -16.78 -16.53 23.68
C GLY A 503 -17.09 -15.36 22.72
N PHE A 504 -16.52 -14.17 22.86
CA PHE A 504 -16.66 -13.07 21.91
C PHE A 504 -15.35 -12.89 21.13
N TYR A 505 -15.42 -12.93 19.81
CA TYR A 505 -14.33 -12.49 18.94
C TYR A 505 -14.45 -10.98 18.78
N LEU A 506 -13.56 -10.22 19.40
CA LEU A 506 -13.39 -8.79 19.16
C LEU A 506 -12.44 -8.62 17.97
N ILE A 507 -12.93 -8.11 16.85
CA ILE A 507 -12.07 -7.65 15.76
C ILE A 507 -11.75 -6.19 16.07
N VAL A 508 -10.53 -5.93 16.55
CA VAL A 508 -10.02 -4.57 16.73
C VAL A 508 -9.33 -4.18 15.43
N GLN A 509 -9.88 -3.21 14.70
CA GLN A 509 -9.12 -2.47 13.69
C GLN A 509 -8.60 -1.19 14.35
N PRO A 510 -7.30 -1.12 14.71
CA PRO A 510 -6.70 0.14 15.12
C PRO A 510 -6.47 0.99 13.86
N LYS A 511 -7.24 2.06 13.71
CA LYS A 511 -6.90 3.18 12.82
C LYS A 511 -6.35 4.32 13.66
N SER A 512 -5.18 4.82 13.31
CA SER A 512 -4.57 5.93 14.05
C SER A 512 -5.26 7.24 13.66
N LYS A 513 -5.79 7.99 14.63
CA LYS A 513 -6.13 9.40 14.42
C LYS A 513 -4.83 10.15 14.10
N SER A 514 -4.74 10.76 12.92
CA SER A 514 -3.72 11.78 12.63
C SER A 514 -4.05 13.11 13.30
#